data_AF-P18970-F1
#
_entry.id   AF-P18970-F1
#
_cell.length_a   1.000
_cell.length_b   1.000
_cell.length_c   1.000
_cell.angle_alpha   90.00
_cell.angle_beta   90.00
_cell.angle_gamma   90.00
#
_symmetry.space_group_name_H-M   'P 1'
#
loop_
_entity.id
_entity.type
_entity.pdbx_description
1 polymer ?
#
loop_
_entity_poly.entity_id
_entity_poly.type
_entity_poly.pdbx_seq_one_letter_code
_entity_poly.pdbx_strand_id
1 'polypeptide(L)'
;MVLSPADKTNVKATWDKIGGHAGEYGGEALERTFASFPTTKTYFPHFDLSPGSAQVKAHGKKVADALTTAVGHLDDLPGALSALSDLHAHKLRVDPVNFKLLSHCLLVTLASHHPAEFTPAVHASLDKFFSAVSTVLTSKYR
;
A
#
# COMPACT_ATOMS: atom_id res chain seq x y z
N MET A 1 -0.93 -1.06 -16.03
CA MET A 1 0.35 -0.47 -16.50
C MET A 1 1.46 -1.45 -16.19
N VAL A 2 2.37 -1.71 -17.12
CA VAL A 2 3.48 -2.64 -16.91
C VAL A 2 4.68 -1.87 -16.34
N LEU A 3 5.31 -2.39 -15.29
CA LEU A 3 6.52 -1.80 -14.71
C LEU A 3 7.72 -2.09 -15.62
N SER A 4 8.46 -1.04 -16.00
CA SER A 4 9.72 -1.20 -16.73
C SER A 4 10.80 -1.84 -15.83
N PRO A 5 11.90 -2.37 -16.39
CA PRO A 5 13.04 -2.82 -15.59
C PRO A 5 13.57 -1.75 -14.63
N ALA A 6 13.63 -0.49 -15.08
CA ALA A 6 14.03 0.63 -14.23
C ALA A 6 13.04 0.88 -13.08
N ASP A 7 11.72 0.79 -13.34
CA ASP A 7 10.71 0.92 -12.29
C ASP A 7 10.86 -0.17 -11.23
N LYS A 8 11.09 -1.42 -11.64
CA LYS A 8 11.31 -2.55 -10.72
C LYS A 8 12.56 -2.35 -9.86
N THR A 9 13.66 -1.88 -10.45
CA THR A 9 14.88 -1.55 -9.71
C THR A 9 14.63 -0.47 -8.66
N ASN A 10 13.94 0.62 -9.04
CA ASN A 10 13.62 1.71 -8.11
C ASN A 10 12.74 1.24 -6.94
N VAL A 11 11.71 0.42 -7.24
CA VAL A 11 10.81 -0.15 -6.22
C VAL A 11 11.58 -1.03 -5.24
N LYS A 12 12.41 -1.96 -5.74
CA LYS A 12 13.22 -2.85 -4.89
C LYS A 12 14.21 -2.07 -4.04
N ALA A 13 14.96 -1.13 -4.64
CA ALA A 13 15.93 -0.31 -3.92
C ALA A 13 15.27 0.54 -2.82
N THR A 14 14.07 1.06 -3.08
CA THR A 14 13.28 1.77 -2.05
C THR A 14 12.87 0.81 -0.94
N TRP A 15 12.37 -0.38 -1.28
CA TRP A 15 11.92 -1.35 -0.28
C TRP A 15 13.05 -1.87 0.62
N ASP A 16 14.25 -2.06 0.07
CA ASP A 16 15.44 -2.40 0.83
C ASP A 16 15.81 -1.30 1.84
N LYS A 17 15.59 -0.03 1.49
CA LYS A 17 15.83 1.13 2.37
C LYS A 17 14.80 1.26 3.48
N ILE A 18 13.54 0.92 3.22
CA ILE A 18 12.49 0.87 4.24
C ILE A 18 12.86 -0.17 5.32
N GLY A 19 13.39 -1.34 4.90
CA GLY A 19 13.92 -2.36 5.80
C GLY A 19 12.94 -2.77 6.89
N GLY A 20 13.41 -2.79 8.14
CA GLY A 20 12.62 -3.19 9.32
C GLY A 20 11.44 -2.25 9.66
N HIS A 21 11.37 -1.07 9.04
CA HIS A 21 10.34 -0.06 9.33
C HIS A 21 9.05 -0.26 8.52
N ALA A 22 8.99 -1.23 7.62
CA ALA A 22 7.83 -1.42 6.74
C ALA A 22 6.49 -1.47 7.51
N GLY A 23 6.44 -2.19 8.64
CA GLY A 23 5.24 -2.27 9.47
C GLY A 23 4.86 -0.95 10.16
N GLU A 24 5.85 -0.18 10.60
CA GLU A 24 5.65 1.15 11.19
C GLU A 24 5.07 2.12 10.15
N TYR A 25 5.66 2.17 8.95
CA TYR A 25 5.21 3.02 7.86
C TYR A 25 3.83 2.61 7.35
N GLY A 26 3.51 1.31 7.35
CA GLY A 26 2.17 0.83 7.06
C GLY A 26 1.12 1.35 8.06
N GLY A 27 1.47 1.41 9.35
CA GLY A 27 0.61 1.99 10.38
C GLY A 27 0.41 3.50 10.17
N GLU A 28 1.50 4.23 9.95
CA GLU A 28 1.45 5.67 9.69
C GLU A 28 0.63 6.03 8.44
N ALA A 29 0.79 5.27 7.35
CA ALA A 29 0.03 5.49 6.14
C ALA A 29 -1.48 5.30 6.35
N LEU A 30 -1.89 4.35 7.19
CA LEU A 30 -3.30 4.17 7.59
C LEU A 30 -3.79 5.35 8.44
N GLU A 31 -3.02 5.78 9.44
CA GLU A 31 -3.36 6.95 10.27
C GLU A 31 -3.55 8.21 9.40
N ARG A 32 -2.63 8.46 8.45
CA ARG A 32 -2.75 9.54 7.44
C ARG A 32 -4.02 9.38 6.60
N THR A 33 -4.31 8.17 6.13
CA THR A 33 -5.51 7.89 5.32
C THR A 33 -6.79 8.22 6.08
N PHE A 34 -6.90 7.77 7.34
CA PHE A 34 -8.06 8.03 8.17
C PHE A 34 -8.20 9.51 8.54
N ALA A 35 -7.10 10.22 8.78
CA ALA A 35 -7.13 11.65 9.09
C ALA A 35 -7.51 12.50 7.87
N SER A 36 -6.88 12.26 6.72
CA SER A 36 -7.07 13.04 5.50
C SER A 36 -8.33 12.69 4.72
N PHE A 37 -8.80 11.44 4.82
CA PHE A 37 -9.96 10.94 4.08
C PHE A 37 -10.94 10.22 5.02
N PRO A 38 -11.70 10.95 5.87
CA PRO A 38 -12.53 10.35 6.92
C PRO A 38 -13.57 9.32 6.44
N THR A 39 -14.00 9.39 5.19
CA THR A 39 -14.92 8.40 4.57
C THR A 39 -14.34 6.99 4.58
N THR A 40 -13.01 6.84 4.54
CA THR A 40 -12.32 5.54 4.62
C THR A 40 -12.51 4.82 5.96
N LYS A 41 -12.81 5.57 7.04
CA LYS A 41 -13.07 5.00 8.37
C LYS A 41 -14.29 4.08 8.40
N THR A 42 -15.22 4.26 7.44
CA THR A 42 -16.45 3.45 7.34
C THR A 42 -16.19 1.96 7.11
N TYR A 43 -15.00 1.59 6.59
CA TYR A 43 -14.58 0.19 6.43
C TYR A 43 -14.07 -0.45 7.73
N PHE A 44 -13.84 0.34 8.78
CA PHE A 44 -13.24 -0.11 10.05
C PHE A 44 -14.09 0.24 11.28
N PRO A 45 -15.42 0.00 11.29
CA PRO A 45 -16.27 0.36 12.45
C PRO A 45 -15.95 -0.45 13.72
N HIS A 46 -15.17 -1.52 13.58
CA HIS A 46 -14.78 -2.45 14.64
C HIS A 46 -13.36 -2.20 15.17
N PHE A 47 -12.70 -1.12 14.70
CA PHE A 47 -11.37 -0.72 15.17
C PHE A 47 -11.45 0.48 16.10
N ASP A 48 -10.60 0.47 17.12
CA ASP A 48 -10.09 1.69 17.72
C ASP A 48 -9.21 2.41 16.68
N LEU A 49 -9.66 3.59 16.23
CA LEU A 49 -8.96 4.46 15.28
C LEU A 49 -8.31 5.68 15.96
N SER A 50 -8.13 5.65 17.29
CA SER A 50 -7.40 6.69 18.01
C SER A 50 -5.91 6.69 17.65
N PRO A 51 -5.22 7.84 17.77
CA PRO A 51 -3.78 7.93 17.49
C PRO A 51 -2.98 6.89 18.30
N GLY A 52 -2.14 6.11 17.62
CA GLY A 52 -1.32 5.09 18.27
C GLY A 52 -2.00 3.74 18.56
N SER A 53 -3.25 3.56 18.11
CA SER A 53 -4.03 2.33 18.25
C SER A 53 -3.24 1.07 17.86
N ALA A 54 -3.26 0.07 18.74
CA ALA A 54 -2.64 -1.23 18.48
C ALA A 54 -3.30 -1.96 17.30
N GLN A 55 -4.61 -1.77 17.08
CA GLN A 55 -5.33 -2.36 15.95
C GLN A 55 -4.87 -1.75 14.62
N VAL A 56 -4.68 -0.42 14.57
CA VAL A 56 -4.16 0.28 13.38
C VAL A 56 -2.73 -0.17 13.08
N LYS A 57 -1.85 -0.22 14.09
CA LYS A 57 -0.47 -0.70 13.92
C LYS A 57 -0.40 -2.14 13.43
N ALA A 58 -1.18 -3.04 14.03
CA ALA A 58 -1.23 -4.44 13.62
C ALA A 58 -1.77 -4.62 12.20
N HIS A 59 -2.76 -3.82 11.80
CA HIS A 59 -3.28 -3.85 10.44
C HIS A 59 -2.30 -3.24 9.43
N GLY A 60 -1.65 -2.12 9.79
CA GLY A 60 -0.60 -1.49 9.00
C GLY A 60 0.55 -2.46 8.70
N LYS A 61 0.96 -3.26 9.69
CA LYS A 61 1.91 -4.35 9.48
C LYS A 61 1.42 -5.37 8.44
N LYS A 62 0.15 -5.79 8.47
CA LYS A 62 -0.39 -6.73 7.46
C LYS A 62 -0.39 -6.14 6.05
N VAL A 63 -0.70 -4.84 5.92
CA VAL A 63 -0.62 -4.13 4.64
C VAL A 63 0.82 -4.08 4.14
N ALA A 64 1.77 -3.74 5.01
CA ALA A 64 3.19 -3.69 4.67
C ALA A 64 3.77 -5.06 4.30
N ASP A 65 3.37 -6.12 5.01
CA ASP A 65 3.77 -7.50 4.69
C ASP A 65 3.23 -7.91 3.30
N ALA A 66 1.98 -7.55 2.97
CA ALA A 66 1.41 -7.81 1.64
C ALA A 66 2.15 -7.05 0.52
N LEU A 67 2.53 -5.79 0.77
CA LEU A 67 3.34 -5.02 -0.18
C LEU A 67 4.76 -5.59 -0.31
N THR A 68 5.34 -6.10 0.78
CA THR A 68 6.64 -6.81 0.74
C THR A 68 6.55 -8.04 -0.17
N THR A 69 5.49 -8.84 -0.04
CA THR A 69 5.21 -9.95 -0.96
C THR A 69 5.09 -9.45 -2.39
N ALA A 70 4.34 -8.36 -2.65
CA ALA A 70 4.22 -7.79 -3.99
C ALA A 70 5.57 -7.36 -4.59
N VAL A 71 6.47 -6.76 -3.80
CA VAL A 71 7.84 -6.39 -4.24
C VAL A 71 8.68 -7.63 -4.54
N GLY A 72 8.49 -8.73 -3.80
CA GLY A 72 9.12 -10.03 -4.08
C GLY A 72 8.62 -10.69 -5.38
N HIS A 73 7.43 -10.32 -5.84
CA HIS A 73 6.74 -10.94 -6.98
C HIS A 73 6.34 -9.91 -8.07
N LEU A 74 7.19 -8.92 -8.37
CA LEU A 74 6.88 -7.84 -9.34
C LEU A 74 6.56 -8.33 -10.77
N ASP A 75 6.99 -9.54 -11.13
CA ASP A 75 6.69 -10.19 -12.41
C ASP A 75 5.41 -11.03 -12.38
N ASP A 76 4.85 -11.32 -11.19
CA ASP A 76 3.62 -12.08 -11.00
C ASP A 76 2.79 -11.52 -9.82
N LEU A 77 2.42 -10.24 -9.92
CA LEU A 77 1.52 -9.61 -8.95
C LEU A 77 0.15 -10.31 -8.85
N PRO A 78 -0.51 -10.72 -9.96
CA PRO A 78 -1.79 -11.42 -9.88
C PRO A 78 -1.73 -12.75 -9.11
N GLY A 79 -0.69 -13.56 -9.35
CA GLY A 79 -0.49 -14.81 -8.60
C GLY A 79 -0.24 -14.55 -7.12
N ALA A 80 0.68 -13.65 -6.80
CA ALA A 80 1.07 -13.33 -5.43
C ALA A 80 -0.05 -12.70 -4.59
N LEU A 81 -0.95 -11.94 -5.20
CA LEU A 81 -2.03 -11.21 -4.50
C LEU A 81 -3.42 -11.82 -4.69
N SER A 82 -3.54 -12.97 -5.36
CA SER A 82 -4.84 -13.57 -5.75
C SER A 82 -5.82 -13.70 -4.59
N ALA A 83 -5.36 -14.20 -3.43
CA ALA A 83 -6.19 -14.38 -2.23
C ALA A 83 -6.63 -13.04 -1.61
N LEU A 84 -5.79 -12.00 -1.71
CA LEU A 84 -6.16 -10.65 -1.27
C LEU A 84 -7.15 -10.00 -2.23
N SER A 85 -7.04 -10.25 -3.54
CA SER A 85 -8.05 -9.82 -4.51
C SER A 85 -9.41 -10.46 -4.20
N ASP A 86 -9.46 -11.76 -3.90
CA ASP A 86 -10.70 -12.45 -3.52
C ASP A 86 -11.30 -11.86 -2.23
N LEU A 87 -10.45 -11.62 -1.23
CA LEU A 87 -10.87 -11.04 0.05
C LEU A 87 -11.51 -9.66 -0.14
N HIS A 88 -10.85 -8.77 -0.89
CA HIS A 88 -11.32 -7.41 -1.11
C HIS A 88 -12.57 -7.39 -2.00
N ALA A 89 -12.61 -8.19 -3.06
CA ALA A 89 -13.73 -8.22 -4.00
C ALA A 89 -15.00 -8.85 -3.39
N HIS A 90 -14.87 -10.01 -2.75
CA HIS A 90 -16.04 -10.82 -2.40
C HIS A 90 -16.51 -10.64 -0.95
N LYS A 91 -15.61 -10.30 -0.03
CA LYS A 91 -15.94 -10.13 1.40
C LYS A 91 -15.96 -8.68 1.84
N LEU A 92 -14.85 -7.95 1.66
CA LEU A 92 -14.71 -6.59 2.20
C LEU A 92 -15.44 -5.54 1.35
N ARG A 93 -15.50 -5.77 0.03
CA ARG A 93 -16.17 -4.90 -0.96
C ARG A 93 -15.75 -3.43 -0.83
N VAL A 94 -14.46 -3.19 -0.63
CA VAL A 94 -13.90 -1.84 -0.51
C VAL A 94 -14.03 -1.14 -1.86
N ASP A 95 -14.65 0.05 -1.92
CA ASP A 95 -14.80 0.75 -3.20
C ASP A 95 -13.41 1.00 -3.83
N PRO A 96 -13.19 0.66 -5.11
CA PRO A 96 -11.91 0.83 -5.80
C PRO A 96 -11.25 2.20 -5.64
N VAL A 97 -12.01 3.27 -5.41
CA VAL A 97 -11.45 4.62 -5.19
C VAL A 97 -10.55 4.68 -3.96
N ASN A 98 -10.83 3.91 -2.91
CA ASN A 98 -10.11 4.00 -1.64
C ASN A 98 -8.67 3.47 -1.73
N PHE A 99 -8.38 2.58 -2.68
CA PHE A 99 -7.02 2.10 -2.91
C PHE A 99 -6.09 3.22 -3.39
N LYS A 100 -6.62 4.19 -4.15
CA LYS A 100 -5.87 5.39 -4.58
C LYS A 100 -5.53 6.29 -3.40
N LEU A 101 -6.46 6.43 -2.45
CA LEU A 101 -6.28 7.24 -1.24
C LEU A 101 -5.16 6.67 -0.36
N LEU A 102 -5.21 5.35 -0.10
CA LEU A 102 -4.15 4.68 0.65
C LEU A 102 -2.81 4.74 -0.08
N SER A 103 -2.80 4.52 -1.40
CA SER A 103 -1.58 4.61 -2.22
C SER A 103 -0.93 5.99 -2.13
N HIS A 104 -1.73 7.06 -2.15
CA HIS A 104 -1.24 8.42 -1.92
C HIS A 104 -0.62 8.59 -0.53
N CYS A 105 -1.31 8.13 0.53
CA CYS A 105 -0.77 8.20 1.90
C CYS A 105 0.50 7.37 2.10
N LEU A 106 0.64 6.25 1.39
CA LEU A 106 1.90 5.48 1.34
C LEU A 106 3.02 6.31 0.71
N LEU A 107 2.79 6.94 -0.45
CA LEU A 107 3.78 7.83 -1.09
C LEU A 107 4.20 8.98 -0.16
N VAL A 108 3.25 9.64 0.50
CA VAL A 108 3.54 10.71 1.47
C VAL A 108 4.38 10.21 2.65
N THR A 109 4.07 9.01 3.16
CA THR A 109 4.83 8.39 4.25
C THR A 109 6.26 8.11 3.81
N LEU A 110 6.46 7.51 2.64
CA LEU A 110 7.79 7.22 2.10
C LEU A 110 8.60 8.49 1.85
N ALA A 111 7.98 9.53 1.29
CA ALA A 111 8.62 10.82 1.08
C ALA A 111 9.07 11.49 2.40
N SER A 112 8.30 11.29 3.48
CA SER A 112 8.59 11.88 4.80
C SER A 112 9.77 11.21 5.49
N HIS A 113 9.98 9.90 5.28
CA HIS A 113 11.04 9.12 5.93
C HIS A 113 12.31 8.97 5.09
N HIS A 114 12.20 9.05 3.76
CA HIS A 114 13.33 8.88 2.83
C HIS A 114 13.46 10.05 1.84
N PRO A 115 13.63 11.30 2.32
CA PRO A 115 13.63 12.48 1.45
C PRO A 115 14.77 12.47 0.42
N ALA A 116 15.91 11.83 0.72
CA ALA A 116 17.04 11.74 -0.20
C ALA A 116 16.79 10.71 -1.33
N GLU A 117 16.17 9.57 -1.00
CA GLU A 117 15.84 8.52 -1.96
C GLU A 117 14.59 8.83 -2.79
N PHE A 118 13.66 9.64 -2.26
CA PHE A 118 12.38 9.97 -2.91
C PHE A 118 12.53 10.99 -4.06
N THR A 119 13.38 10.65 -5.03
CA THR A 119 13.60 11.42 -6.26
C THR A 119 12.37 11.36 -7.18
N PRO A 120 12.23 12.27 -8.17
CA PRO A 120 11.12 12.22 -9.14
C PRO A 120 11.01 10.87 -9.88
N ALA A 121 12.13 10.23 -10.21
CA ALA A 121 12.15 8.93 -10.86
C ALA A 121 11.63 7.82 -9.93
N VAL A 122 12.06 7.81 -8.67
CA VAL A 122 11.59 6.86 -7.65
C VAL A 122 10.11 7.07 -7.36
N HIS A 123 9.67 8.32 -7.19
CA HIS A 123 8.26 8.67 -7.01
C HIS A 123 7.41 8.11 -8.16
N ALA A 124 7.78 8.39 -9.42
CA ALA A 124 7.04 7.86 -10.56
C ALA A 124 7.00 6.33 -10.59
N SER A 125 8.10 5.64 -10.24
CA SER A 125 8.13 4.18 -10.17
C SER A 125 7.25 3.60 -9.06
N LEU A 126 7.23 4.22 -7.87
CA LEU A 126 6.38 3.81 -6.74
C LEU A 126 4.90 4.04 -7.03
N ASP A 127 4.53 5.18 -7.64
CA ASP A 127 3.15 5.46 -8.02
C ASP A 127 2.61 4.44 -9.03
N LYS A 128 3.42 4.09 -10.04
CA LYS A 128 3.09 3.01 -10.99
C LYS A 128 2.93 1.66 -10.29
N PHE A 129 3.81 1.35 -9.34
CA PHE A 129 3.75 0.10 -8.57
C PHE A 129 2.48 0.02 -7.73
N PHE A 130 2.15 1.05 -6.95
CA PHE A 130 0.93 1.07 -6.15
C PHE A 130 -0.33 1.06 -7.02
N SER A 131 -0.30 1.70 -8.18
CA SER A 131 -1.37 1.62 -9.18
C SER A 131 -1.54 0.20 -9.74
N ALA A 132 -0.44 -0.52 -10.00
CA ALA A 132 -0.48 -1.92 -10.42
C ALA A 132 -1.04 -2.84 -9.32
N VAL A 133 -0.59 -2.68 -8.08
CA VAL A 133 -1.13 -3.41 -6.91
C VAL A 133 -2.63 -3.14 -6.76
N SER A 134 -3.05 -1.88 -6.80
CA SER A 134 -4.47 -1.51 -6.72
C SER A 134 -5.29 -2.16 -7.84
N THR A 135 -4.78 -2.16 -9.08
CA THR A 135 -5.43 -2.80 -10.23
C THR A 135 -5.66 -4.29 -9.97
N VAL A 136 -4.65 -4.99 -9.44
CA VAL A 136 -4.73 -6.42 -9.10
C VAL A 136 -5.73 -6.68 -7.97
N LEU A 137 -5.71 -5.89 -6.91
CA LEU A 137 -6.64 -6.06 -5.79
C LEU A 137 -8.10 -5.82 -6.21
N THR A 138 -8.33 -4.98 -7.22
CA THR A 138 -9.67 -4.70 -7.75
C THR A 138 -10.08 -5.56 -8.95
N SER A 139 -9.22 -6.48 -9.42
CA SER A 139 -9.43 -7.18 -10.70
C SER A 139 -10.60 -8.16 -10.71
N LYS A 140 -11.11 -8.55 -9.53
CA LYS A 140 -12.18 -9.55 -9.37
C LYS A 140 -13.52 -8.94 -8.89
N TYR A 141 -13.65 -7.61 -8.96
CA TYR A 141 -14.85 -6.89 -8.49
C TYR A 141 -16.06 -7.03 -9.43
N ARG A 142 -15.85 -7.46 -10.66
CA ARG A 142 -16.86 -7.58 -11.72
C ARG A 142 -16.65 -8.88 -12.47
#